data_AF-A0A941TXF3-F1
#
_entry.id   AF-A0A941TXF3-F1
#
_cell.length_a   1.000
_cell.length_b   1.000
_cell.length_c   1.000
_cell.angle_alpha   90.00
_cell.angle_beta   90.00
_cell.angle_gamma   90.00
#
_symmetry.space_group_name_H-M   'P 1'
#
loop_
_entity.id
_entity.type
_entity.pdbx_description
1 polymer ?
#
loop_
_entity_poly.entity_id
_entity_poly.type
_entity_poly.pdbx_seq_one_letter_code
_entity_poly.pdbx_strand_id
1 'polypeptide(L)' 'MRKLVSAPNLALAVLWADQLRTAGIAASVQRAYASGIAGEIPPDQALPEIWVEDD' A
#
# COMPACT_ATOMS: atom_id res chain seq x y z
N MET A 1 -6.45 11.58 4.71
CA MET A 1 -5.75 10.44 4.06
C MET A 1 -6.59 9.93 2.89
N ARG A 2 -6.01 9.87 1.70
CA ARG A 2 -6.67 9.44 0.47
C ARG A 2 -5.92 8.25 -0.14
N LYS A 3 -6.65 7.24 -0.61
CA LYS A 3 -6.06 6.12 -1.35
C LYS A 3 -5.58 6.61 -2.70
N LEU A 4 -4.31 6.39 -3.02
CA LEU A 4 -3.71 6.76 -4.30
C LEU A 4 -3.86 5.62 -5.31
N VAL A 5 -3.35 4.44 -4.99
CA VAL A 5 -3.35 3.28 -5.89
C VAL A 5 -3.16 1.97 -5.10
N SER A 6 -3.65 0.87 -5.65
CA SER A 6 -3.33 -0.48 -5.15
C SER A 6 -2.15 -1.04 -5.93
N ALA A 7 -1.12 -1.52 -5.24
CA ALA A 7 0.04 -2.15 -5.85
C ALA A 7 -0.20 -3.65 -6.08
N PRO A 8 0.41 -4.24 -7.11
CA PRO A 8 0.23 -5.66 -7.42
C PRO A 8 0.94 -6.59 -6.42
N ASN A 9 1.88 -6.08 -5.62
CA ASN A 9 2.52 -6.82 -4.53
C ASN A 9 3.13 -5.86 -3.49
N LEU A 10 3.53 -6.40 -2.34
CA LEU A 10 4.05 -5.62 -1.21
C LEU A 10 5.38 -4.94 -1.54
N ALA A 11 6.27 -5.61 -2.27
CA ALA A 11 7.57 -5.04 -2.61
C ALA A 11 7.44 -3.74 -3.43
N LEU A 12 6.53 -3.73 -4.41
CA LEU A 12 6.23 -2.55 -5.20
C LEU A 12 5.51 -1.48 -4.38
N ALA A 13 4.60 -1.87 -3.48
CA ALA A 13 3.94 -0.93 -2.58
C ALA A 13 4.95 -0.16 -1.70
N VAL A 14 5.92 -0.88 -1.13
CA VAL A 14 7.00 -0.30 -0.31
C VAL A 14 7.88 0.62 -1.15
N LEU A 15 8.31 0.17 -2.34
CA LEU A 15 9.14 0.97 -3.24
C LEU A 15 8.46 2.29 -3.63
N TRP A 16 7.17 2.25 -3.98
CA TRP A 16 6.44 3.46 -4.36
C TRP A 16 6.20 4.39 -3.18
N ALA A 17 5.88 3.85 -2.00
CA ALA A 17 5.73 4.67 -0.79
C ALA A 17 7.05 5.34 -0.38
N ASP A 18 8.18 4.65 -0.54
CA ASP A 18 9.50 5.21 -0.29
C ASP A 18 9.82 6.36 -1.28
N GLN A 19 9.61 6.13 -2.58
CA GLN A 19 9.77 7.16 -3.61
C GLN A 19 8.92 8.40 -3.35
N LEU A 20 7.66 8.23 -2.92
CA LEU A 20 6.80 9.35 -2.55
C LEU A 20 7.34 10.11 -1.33
N ARG A 21 7.81 9.41 -0.31
CA ARG A 21 8.42 10.02 0.88
C ARG A 21 9.70 10.78 0.54
N THR A 22 10.56 10.23 -0.32
CA THR A 22 11.76 10.92 -0.82
C THR A 22 11.40 12.19 -1.59
N ALA A 23 10.26 12.21 -2.28
CA ALA A 23 9.73 13.40 -2.94
C ALA A 23 9.02 14.39 -1.98
N GLY A 24 9.02 14.14 -0.67
CA GLY A 24 8.37 14.98 0.34
C GLY A 24 6.86 14.75 0.49
N ILE A 25 6.30 13.71 -0.13
CA ILE A 25 4.88 13.35 -0.03
C ILE A 25 4.72 12.33 1.10
N ALA A 26 3.97 12.70 2.14
CA ALA A 26 3.65 11.78 3.24
C ALA A 26 2.78 10.62 2.73
N ALA A 27 3.41 9.46 2.53
CA ALA A 27 2.77 8.25 2.04
C ALA A 27 2.88 7.08 3.04
N SER A 28 1.87 6.21 3.06
CA SER A 28 1.85 4.98 3.87
C SER A 28 1.34 3.79 3.06
N VAL A 29 1.82 2.60 3.42
CA VAL A 29 1.34 1.33 2.85
C VAL A 29 0.37 0.70 3.84
N GLN A 30 -0.84 0.40 3.38
CA GLN A 30 -1.86 -0.33 4.14
C GLN A 30 -2.12 -1.69 3.50
N ARG A 31 -2.82 -2.59 4.22
CA ARG A 31 -3.15 -3.96 3.77
C ARG A 31 -1.94 -4.84 3.40
N ALA A 32 -0.74 -4.49 3.87
CA ALA A 32 0.51 -5.21 3.58
C ALA A 32 0.47 -6.71 3.91
N TYR A 33 -0.35 -7.12 4.88
CA TYR A 33 -0.48 -8.51 5.34
C TYR A 33 -1.91 -9.05 5.23
N ALA A 34 -2.77 -8.38 4.45
CA ALA A 34 -4.16 -8.81 4.30
C ALA A 34 -4.29 -10.22 3.70
N SER A 35 -3.26 -10.71 3.00
CA SER A 35 -3.19 -12.08 2.48
C SER A 35 -2.58 -13.10 3.46
N GLY A 36 -1.88 -12.65 4.51
CA GLY A 36 -1.01 -13.50 5.33
C GLY A 36 -1.51 -13.86 6.73
N ILE A 37 -2.42 -13.07 7.32
CA ILE A 37 -2.84 -13.25 8.74
C ILE A 37 -4.20 -13.94 8.89
N ALA A 38 -5.06 -13.91 7.88
CA ALA A 38 -6.37 -14.57 7.90
C ALA A 38 -6.53 -15.34 6.60
N GLY A 39 -6.42 -16.66 6.65
CA GLY A 39 -6.36 -17.57 5.50
C GLY A 39 -7.60 -17.66 4.61
N GLU A 40 -8.29 -16.55 4.33
CA GLU A 40 -9.54 -16.53 3.57
C GLU A 40 -9.72 -15.28 2.66
N ILE A 41 -8.74 -14.39 2.52
CA ILE A 41 -8.84 -13.29 1.54
C ILE A 41 -8.18 -13.71 0.23
N PRO A 42 -8.94 -13.81 -0.88
CA PRO A 42 -8.39 -14.04 -2.20
C PRO A 42 -7.25 -13.06 -2.51
N PRO A 43 -6.13 -13.50 -3.11
CA PRO A 43 -4.93 -12.67 -3.30
C PRO A 43 -5.17 -11.41 -4.14
N ASP A 44 -6.19 -11.41 -4.99
CA ASP A 44 -6.69 -10.26 -5.75
C ASP A 44 -7.45 -9.24 -4.88
N GLN A 45 -8.01 -9.66 -3.74
CA GLN A 45 -8.72 -8.81 -2.77
C GLN A 45 -7.83 -8.33 -1.61
N ALA A 46 -6.60 -8.86 -1.53
CA ALA A 46 -5.61 -8.55 -0.51
C ALA A 46 -4.47 -7.67 -1.03
N LEU A 47 -4.65 -6.99 -2.16
CA LEU A 47 -3.62 -6.13 -2.74
C LEU A 47 -3.24 -5.00 -1.76
N PRO A 48 -1.93 -4.75 -1.54
CA PRO A 48 -1.48 -3.65 -0.71
C PRO A 48 -1.85 -2.31 -1.34
N GLU A 49 -2.13 -1.32 -0.50
CA GLU A 49 -2.63 -0.02 -0.93
C GLU A 49 -1.67 1.08 -0.50
N ILE A 50 -1.42 2.04 -1.39
CA ILE A 50 -0.65 3.24 -1.10
C ILE A 50 -1.64 4.36 -0.78
N TRP A 51 -1.45 4.98 0.36
CA TRP A 51 -2.24 6.09 0.87
C TRP A 51 -1.36 7.31 1.04
N VAL A 52 -1.90 8.49 0.74
CA VAL A 52 -1.22 9.77 0.96
C VAL A 52 -2.01 10.59 1.97
N GLU A 53 -1.32 11.40 2.76
CA GLU A 53 -1.98 12.46 3.53
C GLU A 53 -2.44 13.56 2.55
N ASP A 54 -3.69 13.98 2.69
CA ASP A 54 -4.17 15.23 2.08
C ASP A 54 -3.95 16.27 3.17
N ASP A 55 -3.30 17.38 2.82
CA ASP A 55 -3.26 18.60 3.64
C ASP A 55 -4.63 19.30 3.60
#